data_AF-A0A2M7FCT2-F1
#
_entry.id   AF-A0A2M7FCT2-F1
#
_cell.length_a   1.000
_cell.length_b   1.000
_cell.length_c   1.000
_cell.angle_alpha   90.00
_cell.angle_beta   90.00
_cell.angle_gamma   90.00
#
_symmetry.space_group_name_H-M   'P 1'
#
loop_
_entity.id
_entity.type
_entity.pdbx_description
1 polymer ?
#
loop_
_entity_poly.entity_id
_entity_poly.type
_entity_poly.pdbx_seq_one_letter_code
_entity_poly.pdbx_strand_id
1 'polypeptide(L)'
;MKKETYKIQGMHCASCASIIEKTLTKIEGAHMVEVNYGTETAKISYDETKTSPHNLSGEIEPLGYSLIVEENHSKHSDASDIHDMRVKVFSAIPLAVFSIFIMSWEILSQFGMSPEMPPIWEEFFHHLLPLMATYVLFVVGNHIFLASTVSCVTGRRIWIHSLVSVHQPRI
;
A
#
# COMPACT_ATOMS: atom_id res chain seq x y z
N MET A 1 -3.42 18.11 19.93
CA MET A 1 -1.98 18.26 19.64
C MET A 1 -1.36 16.89 19.46
N LYS A 2 -0.81 16.62 18.28
CA LYS A 2 -0.22 15.33 17.92
C LYS A 2 1.26 15.51 17.65
N LYS A 3 2.07 14.54 18.08
CA LYS A 3 3.52 14.52 17.83
C LYS A 3 3.82 13.37 16.89
N GLU A 4 4.33 13.67 15.71
CA GLU A 4 4.71 12.67 14.72
C GLU A 4 6.15 12.91 14.26
N THR A 5 6.83 11.82 13.89
CA THR A 5 8.18 11.86 13.34
C THR A 5 8.10 11.44 11.88
N TYR A 6 8.59 12.29 11.01
CA TYR A 6 8.60 12.08 9.57
C TYR A 6 10.03 11.94 9.07
N LYS A 7 10.23 11.16 8.01
CA LYS A 7 11.51 11.12 7.29
C LYS A 7 11.49 12.13 6.16
N ILE A 8 12.61 12.81 5.94
CA ILE A 8 12.76 13.81 4.87
C ILE A 8 13.84 13.34 3.92
N GLN A 9 13.51 13.24 2.62
CA GLN A 9 14.49 12.91 1.60
C GLN A 9 15.29 14.15 1.17
N GLY A 10 16.61 13.98 0.98
CA GLY A 10 17.50 15.00 0.44
C GLY A 10 18.09 15.98 1.46
N MET A 11 17.88 15.76 2.76
CA MET A 11 18.43 16.61 3.82
C MET A 11 19.89 16.25 4.15
N HIS A 12 20.85 16.89 3.47
CA HIS A 12 22.28 16.57 3.62
C HIS A 12 23.13 17.59 4.40
N CYS A 13 22.56 18.72 4.82
CA CYS A 13 23.31 19.79 5.48
C CYS A 13 22.53 20.39 6.66
N ALA A 14 23.26 20.81 7.70
CA ALA A 14 22.70 21.55 8.84
C ALA A 14 21.96 22.82 8.41
N SER A 15 22.44 23.48 7.35
CA SER A 15 21.76 24.66 6.79
C SER A 15 20.39 24.32 6.21
N CYS A 16 20.25 23.17 5.53
CA CYS A 16 18.97 22.69 5.00
C CYS A 16 17.98 22.40 6.13
N ALA A 17 18.44 21.74 7.20
CA ALA A 17 17.60 21.47 8.36
C ALA A 17 17.07 22.75 9.02
N SER A 18 17.92 23.77 9.21
CA SER A 18 17.48 25.06 9.77
C SER A 18 16.49 25.81 8.87
N ILE A 19 16.57 25.64 7.54
CA ILE A 19 15.59 26.24 6.61
C ILE A 19 14.24 25.54 6.78
N ILE A 20 14.23 24.21 6.78
CA ILE A 20 13.03 23.39 6.93
C ILE A 20 12.35 23.67 8.29
N GLU A 21 13.12 23.74 9.38
CA GLU A 21 12.58 24.04 10.70
C GLU A 21 11.91 25.42 10.73
N LYS A 22 12.53 26.43 10.11
CA LYS A 22 11.99 27.79 10.02
C LYS A 22 10.75 27.88 9.14
N THR A 23 10.65 27.12 8.05
CA THR A 23 9.44 27.13 7.21
C THR A 23 8.29 26.43 7.91
N LEU A 24 8.52 25.26 8.49
CA LEU A 24 7.50 24.50 9.21
C LEU A 24 7.00 25.24 10.46
N THR A 25 7.86 25.98 11.16
CA THR A 25 7.45 26.78 12.33
C THR A 25 6.55 27.98 11.97
N LYS A 26 6.60 28.45 10.72
CA LYS A 26 5.72 29.53 10.25
C LYS A 26 4.30 29.06 9.94
N ILE A 27 4.09 27.74 9.80
CA ILE A 27 2.79 27.18 9.46
C ILE A 27 1.84 27.31 10.65
N GLU A 28 0.62 27.80 10.40
CA GLU A 28 -0.40 27.94 11.43
C GLU A 28 -0.82 26.57 11.98
N GLY A 29 -0.53 26.33 13.25
CA GLY A 29 -0.84 25.05 13.92
C GLY A 29 0.38 24.15 14.15
N ALA A 30 1.57 24.51 13.67
CA ALA A 30 2.82 23.88 14.09
C ALA A 30 3.31 24.53 15.41
N HIS A 31 3.34 23.76 16.49
CA HIS A 31 3.75 24.25 17.81
C HIS A 31 5.22 23.98 18.10
N MET A 32 5.72 22.80 17.73
CA MET A 32 7.10 22.41 17.99
C MET A 32 7.62 21.62 16.80
N VAL A 33 8.67 22.13 16.17
CA VAL A 33 9.34 21.49 15.05
C VAL A 33 10.78 21.27 15.46
N GLU A 34 11.26 20.03 15.37
CA GLU A 34 12.63 19.66 15.67
C GLU A 34 13.15 18.81 14.50
N VAL A 35 14.16 19.31 13.80
CA VAL A 35 14.71 18.65 12.61
C VAL A 35 16.11 18.15 12.89
N ASN A 36 16.36 16.88 12.61
CA ASN A 36 17.67 16.25 12.77
C ASN A 36 18.21 15.81 11.41
N TYR A 37 19.23 16.51 10.91
CA TYR A 37 19.91 16.18 9.66
C TYR A 37 20.75 14.90 9.74
N GLY A 38 21.21 14.50 10.93
CA GLY A 38 22.01 13.29 11.11
C GLY A 38 21.20 12.00 10.95
N THR A 39 19.90 12.05 11.25
CA THR A 39 18.98 10.91 11.10
C THR A 39 17.98 11.10 9.96
N GLU A 40 18.07 12.20 9.21
CA GLU A 40 17.12 12.54 8.13
C GLU A 40 15.65 12.55 8.60
N THR A 41 15.41 12.95 9.86
CA THR A 41 14.06 12.96 10.47
C THR A 41 13.66 14.34 10.96
N ALA A 42 12.35 14.63 10.91
CA ALA A 42 11.73 15.80 11.50
C ALA A 42 10.62 15.36 12.45
N LYS A 43 10.71 15.81 13.71
CA LYS A 43 9.67 15.65 14.73
C LYS A 43 8.81 16.90 14.71
N ILE A 44 7.53 16.74 14.45
CA ILE A 44 6.58 17.85 14.33
C ILE A 44 5.45 17.61 15.31
N SER A 45 5.19 18.61 16.15
CA SER A 45 4.03 18.70 17.02
C SER A 45 3.06 19.70 16.40
N TYR A 46 1.95 19.21 15.85
CA TYR A 46 0.95 20.04 15.20
C TYR A 46 -0.47 19.78 15.73
N ASP A 47 -1.37 20.71 15.44
CA ASP A 47 -2.79 20.58 15.72
C ASP A 47 -3.53 20.05 14.48
N GLU A 48 -4.09 18.85 14.58
CA GLU A 48 -4.85 18.18 13.50
C GLU A 48 -6.07 18.99 13.04
N THR A 49 -6.58 19.89 13.89
CA THR A 49 -7.73 20.75 13.54
C THR A 49 -7.36 21.91 12.61
N LYS A 50 -6.06 22.26 12.53
CA LYS A 50 -5.57 23.44 11.80
C LYS A 50 -4.63 23.08 10.65
N THR A 51 -3.85 22.02 10.79
CA THR A 51 -2.84 21.61 9.80
C THR A 51 -2.83 20.10 9.62
N SER A 52 -2.73 19.66 8.36
CA SER A 52 -2.62 18.26 7.98
C SER A 52 -1.17 17.91 7.59
N PRO A 53 -0.74 16.63 7.70
CA PRO A 53 0.57 16.19 7.23
C PRO A 53 0.80 16.48 5.74
N HIS A 54 -0.27 16.48 4.95
CA HIS A 54 -0.21 16.83 3.53
C HIS A 54 0.13 18.31 3.30
N ASN A 55 -0.40 19.22 4.12
CA ASN A 55 -0.04 20.65 4.05
C ASN A 55 1.42 20.88 4.44
N LEU A 56 1.93 20.15 5.44
CA LEU A 56 3.35 20.19 5.82
C LEU A 56 4.26 19.74 4.67
N SER A 57 3.86 18.70 3.94
CA SER A 57 4.58 18.23 2.74
C SER A 57 4.56 19.28 1.62
N GLY A 58 3.40 19.88 1.34
CA GLY A 58 3.25 20.89 0.30
C GLY A 58 4.12 22.13 0.52
N GLU A 59 4.39 22.50 1.78
CA GLU A 59 5.25 23.66 2.09
C GLU A 59 6.75 23.39 1.86
N ILE A 60 7.18 22.12 1.92
CA ILE A 60 8.58 21.74 1.72
C ILE A 60 8.90 21.29 0.28
N GLU A 61 7.88 20.91 -0.50
CA GLU A 61 7.99 20.62 -1.93
C GLU A 61 8.66 21.74 -2.75
N PRO A 62 8.31 23.04 -2.61
CA PRO A 62 8.97 24.11 -3.36
C PRO A 62 10.44 24.29 -3.00
N LEU A 63 10.90 23.74 -1.87
CA LEU A 63 12.30 23.72 -1.46
C LEU A 63 13.06 22.50 -2.04
N GLY A 64 12.37 21.59 -2.73
CA GLY A 64 12.95 20.39 -3.32
C GLY A 64 13.09 19.21 -2.36
N TYR A 65 12.37 19.21 -1.24
CA TYR A 65 12.35 18.12 -0.27
C TYR A 65 11.02 17.37 -0.32
N SER A 66 11.05 16.08 0.01
CA SER A 66 9.84 15.25 0.10
C SER A 66 9.72 14.65 1.48
N LEU A 67 8.55 14.81 2.10
CA LEU A 67 8.22 14.18 3.38
C LEU A 67 7.69 12.76 3.12
N ILE A 68 8.29 11.77 3.76
CA ILE A 68 7.74 10.42 3.78
C ILE A 68 6.76 10.38 4.95
N VAL A 69 5.49 10.51 4.62
CA VAL A 69 4.40 10.32 5.56
C VAL A 69 4.19 8.81 5.70
N GLU A 70 4.87 8.19 6.66
CA GLU A 70 4.45 6.89 7.14
C GLU A 70 3.17 7.11 7.94
N GLU A 71 2.03 6.83 7.32
CA GLU A 71 0.72 6.86 7.94
C GLU A 71 0.66 5.87 9.11
N ASN A 72 1.17 6.29 10.27
CA ASN A 72 0.80 5.68 11.54
C ASN A 72 -0.61 6.15 11.86
N HIS A 73 -1.57 5.51 11.19
CA HIS A 73 -3.01 5.61 11.39
C HIS A 73 -3.35 5.43 12.88
N SER A 74 -3.27 6.52 13.62
CA SER A 74 -4.05 6.72 14.83
C SER A 74 -5.48 6.94 14.35
N LYS A 75 -6.24 5.85 14.35
CA LYS A 75 -7.65 5.75 13.99
C LYS A 75 -8.45 6.95 14.53
N HIS A 76 -8.81 7.86 13.63
CA HIS A 76 -10.10 8.54 13.66
C HIS A 76 -10.62 8.60 12.22
N SER A 77 -10.93 7.42 11.67
CA SER A 77 -11.56 7.27 10.36
C SER A 77 -13.06 7.52 10.50
N ASP A 78 -13.49 8.66 9.98
CA ASP A 78 -14.85 8.90 9.53
C ASP A 78 -15.35 7.73 8.66
N ALA A 79 -16.67 7.56 8.65
CA ALA A 79 -17.39 6.39 8.16
C ALA A 79 -17.25 6.06 6.65
N SER A 80 -16.36 6.70 5.90
CA SER A 80 -16.15 6.50 4.45
C SER A 80 -15.11 5.44 4.09
N ASP A 81 -14.09 5.20 4.92
CA ASP A 81 -12.98 4.27 4.59
C ASP A 81 -13.31 2.79 4.85
N ILE A 82 -14.40 2.52 5.57
CA ILE A 82 -14.86 1.15 5.87
C ILE A 82 -15.44 0.46 4.62
N HIS A 83 -15.84 1.22 3.59
CA HIS A 83 -16.48 0.64 2.41
C HIS A 83 -15.48 -0.03 1.44
N ASP A 84 -14.26 0.48 1.30
CA ASP A 84 -13.30 -0.02 0.31
C ASP A 84 -12.69 -1.37 0.73
N MET A 85 -12.31 -1.50 2.01
CA MET A 85 -11.84 -2.77 2.57
C MET A 85 -12.95 -3.82 2.60
N ARG A 86 -14.20 -3.42 2.90
CA ARG A 86 -15.34 -4.36 2.88
C ARG A 86 -15.58 -4.91 1.48
N VAL A 87 -15.51 -4.11 0.42
CA VAL A 87 -15.76 -4.56 -0.96
C VAL A 87 -14.67 -5.53 -1.45
N LYS A 88 -13.40 -5.26 -1.14
CA LYS A 88 -12.28 -6.17 -1.45
C LYS A 88 -12.44 -7.52 -0.73
N VAL A 89 -12.86 -7.50 0.54
CA VAL A 89 -13.12 -8.72 1.32
C VAL A 89 -14.39 -9.45 0.83
N PHE A 90 -15.47 -8.73 0.52
CA PHE A 90 -16.73 -9.31 0.03
C PHE A 90 -16.57 -10.02 -1.32
N SER A 91 -15.68 -9.53 -2.19
CA SER A 91 -15.37 -10.19 -3.46
C SER A 91 -14.54 -11.47 -3.28
N ALA A 92 -13.75 -11.57 -2.21
CA ALA A 92 -12.88 -12.72 -1.96
C ALA A 92 -13.58 -13.85 -1.16
N ILE A 93 -14.58 -13.51 -0.33
CA ILE A 93 -15.36 -14.47 0.47
C ILE A 93 -16.02 -15.58 -0.38
N PRO A 94 -16.77 -15.31 -1.47
CA PRO A 94 -17.46 -16.38 -2.21
C PRO A 94 -16.47 -17.36 -2.86
N LEU A 95 -15.30 -16.88 -3.30
CA LEU A 95 -14.24 -17.70 -3.85
C LEU A 95 -13.65 -18.64 -2.77
N ALA A 96 -13.39 -18.10 -1.58
CA ALA A 96 -12.86 -18.88 -0.46
C ALA A 96 -13.88 -19.92 0.04
N VAL A 97 -15.16 -19.55 0.15
CA VAL A 97 -16.25 -20.47 0.55
C VAL A 97 -16.43 -21.57 -0.49
N PHE A 98 -16.36 -21.24 -1.78
CA PHE A 98 -16.45 -22.23 -2.86
C PHE A 98 -15.26 -23.21 -2.83
N SER A 99 -14.04 -22.70 -2.60
CA SER A 99 -12.85 -23.55 -2.43
C SER A 99 -12.97 -24.49 -1.22
N ILE A 100 -13.39 -23.96 -0.07
CA ILE A 100 -13.61 -24.76 1.16
C ILE A 100 -14.69 -25.82 0.91
N PHE A 101 -15.76 -25.48 0.18
CA PHE A 101 -16.82 -26.43 -0.15
C PHE A 101 -16.31 -27.59 -1.04
N ILE A 102 -15.51 -27.28 -2.06
CA ILE A 102 -14.89 -28.30 -2.93
C ILE A 102 -13.94 -29.21 -2.13
N MET A 103 -13.06 -28.62 -1.30
CA MET A 103 -12.16 -29.41 -0.46
C MET A 103 -12.92 -30.26 0.57
N SER A 104 -14.02 -29.73 1.12
CA SER A 104 -14.84 -30.46 2.07
C SER A 104 -15.61 -31.60 1.41
N TRP A 105 -16.01 -31.46 0.14
CA TRP A 105 -16.67 -32.51 -0.65
C TRP A 105 -15.71 -33.66 -0.96
N GLU A 106 -14.47 -33.37 -1.36
CA GLU A 106 -13.39 -34.35 -1.55
C GLU A 106 -13.14 -35.18 -0.28
N ILE A 107 -13.11 -34.52 0.89
CA ILE A 107 -12.92 -35.18 2.19
C ILE A 107 -14.10 -36.09 2.53
N LEU A 108 -15.33 -35.67 2.22
CA LEU A 108 -16.54 -36.46 2.46
C LEU A 108 -16.60 -37.72 1.58
N SER A 109 -16.00 -37.67 0.39
CA SER A 109 -15.87 -38.81 -0.53
C SER A 109 -15.10 -39.97 0.09
N GLN A 110 -14.07 -39.68 0.91
CA GLN A 110 -13.26 -40.72 1.57
C GLN A 110 -14.01 -41.49 2.68
N PHE A 111 -15.09 -40.95 3.23
CA PHE A 111 -15.88 -41.60 4.29
C PHE A 111 -16.92 -42.62 3.76
N GLY A 112 -16.95 -42.90 2.45
CA GLY A 112 -17.70 -44.02 1.87
C GLY A 112 -19.23 -43.90 1.92
N MET A 113 -19.76 -42.68 2.13
CA MET A 113 -21.21 -42.44 2.18
C MET A 113 -21.79 -41.96 0.82
N SER A 114 -20.96 -41.75 -0.21
CA SER A 114 -21.37 -41.32 -1.55
C SER A 114 -20.77 -42.24 -2.61
N PRO A 115 -21.51 -42.59 -3.69
CA PRO A 115 -20.97 -43.34 -4.82
C PRO A 115 -19.77 -42.60 -5.46
N GLU A 116 -18.80 -43.39 -5.91
CA GLU A 116 -17.63 -42.97 -6.67
C GLU A 116 -18.06 -42.00 -7.79
N MET A 117 -17.43 -40.82 -7.86
CA MET A 117 -17.83 -39.78 -8.80
C MET A 117 -17.84 -40.33 -10.23
N PRO A 118 -18.88 -40.05 -11.04
CA PRO A 118 -18.88 -40.46 -12.42
C PRO A 118 -17.79 -39.69 -13.20
N PRO A 119 -17.06 -40.34 -14.12
CA PRO A 119 -15.88 -39.79 -14.83
C PRO A 119 -16.14 -38.51 -15.64
N ILE A 120 -17.40 -38.13 -15.80
CA ILE A 120 -17.87 -36.93 -16.48
C ILE A 120 -17.44 -35.65 -15.71
N TRP A 121 -17.37 -35.74 -14.37
CA TRP A 121 -17.00 -34.59 -13.53
C TRP A 121 -15.49 -34.35 -13.50
N GLU A 122 -14.67 -35.40 -13.53
CA GLU A 122 -13.21 -35.26 -13.57
C GLU A 122 -12.74 -34.56 -14.86
N GLU A 123 -13.31 -34.96 -16.00
CA GLU A 123 -13.03 -34.33 -17.30
C GLU A 123 -13.48 -32.85 -17.35
N PHE A 124 -14.61 -32.54 -16.70
CA PHE A 124 -15.11 -31.18 -16.56
C PHE A 124 -14.15 -30.30 -15.74
N PHE A 125 -13.65 -30.77 -14.59
CA PHE A 125 -12.71 -30.00 -13.77
C PHE A 125 -11.35 -29.84 -14.46
N HIS A 126 -10.85 -30.86 -15.17
CA HIS A 126 -9.57 -30.78 -15.87
C HIS A 126 -9.60 -29.74 -17.02
N HIS A 127 -10.73 -29.60 -17.72
CA HIS A 127 -10.91 -28.57 -18.75
C HIS A 127 -11.28 -27.19 -18.18
N LEU A 128 -12.00 -27.14 -17.06
CA LEU A 128 -12.43 -25.88 -16.44
C LEU A 128 -11.26 -25.15 -15.74
N LEU A 129 -10.35 -25.88 -15.10
CA LEU A 129 -9.19 -25.34 -14.40
C LEU A 129 -8.29 -24.43 -15.27
N PRO A 130 -7.85 -24.84 -16.48
CA PRO A 130 -7.05 -23.98 -17.34
C PRO A 130 -7.83 -22.76 -17.87
N LEU A 131 -9.14 -22.87 -18.06
CA LEU A 131 -10.01 -21.75 -18.43
C LEU A 131 -10.14 -20.72 -17.29
N MET A 132 -10.32 -21.18 -16.06
CA MET A 132 -10.37 -20.31 -14.87
C MET A 132 -9.00 -19.68 -14.58
N ALA A 133 -7.92 -20.45 -14.72
CA ALA A 133 -6.56 -19.95 -14.53
C ALA A 133 -6.19 -18.87 -15.55
N THR A 134 -6.50 -19.08 -16.82
CA THR A 134 -6.28 -18.07 -17.88
C THR A 134 -7.10 -16.80 -17.65
N TYR A 135 -8.35 -16.93 -17.20
CA TYR A 135 -9.19 -15.79 -16.84
C TYR A 135 -8.62 -14.98 -15.65
N VAL A 136 -8.21 -15.65 -14.57
CA VAL A 136 -7.62 -14.98 -13.39
C VAL A 136 -6.30 -14.29 -13.76
N LEU A 137 -5.43 -14.95 -14.53
CA LEU A 137 -4.17 -14.36 -14.98
C LEU A 137 -4.39 -13.14 -15.89
N PHE A 138 -5.44 -13.13 -16.72
CA PHE A 138 -5.78 -11.99 -17.54
C PHE A 138 -6.34 -10.82 -16.72
N VAL A 139 -7.21 -11.08 -15.74
CA VAL A 139 -7.79 -10.06 -14.87
C VAL A 139 -6.74 -9.43 -13.95
N VAL A 140 -5.91 -10.25 -13.30
CA VAL A 140 -4.79 -9.76 -12.46
C VAL A 140 -3.69 -9.13 -13.32
N GLY A 141 -3.45 -9.70 -14.51
CA GLY A 141 -2.49 -9.23 -15.51
C GLY A 141 -2.80 -7.85 -16.07
N ASN A 142 -4.07 -7.46 -16.13
CA ASN A 142 -4.46 -6.14 -16.63
C ASN A 142 -3.95 -4.99 -15.73
N HIS A 143 -3.86 -5.21 -14.41
CA HIS A 143 -3.36 -4.21 -13.47
C HIS A 143 -1.84 -3.94 -13.62
N ILE A 144 -1.05 -4.99 -13.88
CA ILE A 144 0.39 -4.87 -14.16
C ILE A 144 0.69 -4.36 -15.57
N PHE A 145 -0.15 -4.64 -16.56
CA PHE A 145 0.03 -4.15 -17.94
C PHE A 145 -0.28 -2.64 -18.09
N LEU A 146 -1.32 -2.12 -17.43
CA LEU A 146 -1.61 -0.68 -17.44
C LEU A 146 -0.49 0.15 -16.78
N ALA A 147 0.11 -0.35 -15.70
CA ALA A 147 1.25 0.31 -15.06
C ALA A 147 2.49 0.40 -15.98
N SER A 148 2.75 -0.65 -16.77
CA SER A 148 3.90 -0.71 -17.67
C SER A 148 3.75 0.16 -18.93
N THR A 149 2.55 0.24 -19.49
CA THR A 149 2.29 1.07 -20.70
C THR A 149 2.31 2.57 -20.39
N VAL A 150 1.75 3.00 -19.25
CA VAL A 150 1.85 4.39 -18.79
C VAL A 150 3.30 4.79 -18.48
N SER A 151 4.10 3.87 -17.92
CA SER A 151 5.53 4.11 -17.67
C SER A 151 6.36 4.20 -18.96
N CYS A 152 5.96 3.49 -20.03
CA CYS A 152 6.64 3.54 -21.34
C CYS A 152 6.28 4.82 -22.12
N VAL A 153 5.00 5.22 -22.11
CA VAL A 153 4.53 6.45 -22.80
C VAL A 153 5.02 7.73 -22.12
N THR A 154 5.24 7.72 -20.80
CA THR A 154 5.69 8.91 -20.05
C THR A 154 7.21 9.14 -20.09
N GLY A 155 7.99 8.29 -20.80
CA GLY A 155 9.40 8.55 -21.13
C GLY A 155 10.31 8.84 -19.92
N ARG A 156 9.95 8.39 -18.73
CA ARG A 156 10.62 8.78 -17.48
C ARG A 156 11.38 7.58 -16.93
N ARG A 157 12.71 7.66 -16.96
CA ARG A 157 13.67 6.66 -16.44
C ARG A 157 13.56 6.52 -14.91
N ILE A 158 12.48 5.94 -14.39
CA ILE A 158 12.31 5.71 -12.94
C ILE A 158 12.91 4.36 -12.49
N TRP A 159 13.23 3.45 -13.42
CA TRP A 159 13.49 2.04 -13.07
C TRP A 159 14.84 1.68 -12.45
N ILE A 160 15.79 2.60 -12.30
CA ILE A 160 17.08 2.27 -11.67
C ILE A 160 17.11 2.49 -10.15
N HIS A 161 16.21 3.29 -9.58
CA HIS A 161 16.28 3.57 -8.14
C HIS A 161 15.43 2.64 -7.27
N SER A 162 14.42 1.96 -7.83
CA SER A 162 13.52 1.10 -7.03
C SER A 162 14.05 -0.32 -6.76
N LEU A 163 15.08 -0.78 -7.49
CA LEU A 163 15.67 -2.12 -7.30
C LEU A 163 16.80 -2.15 -6.26
N VAL A 164 17.38 -1.00 -5.90
CA VAL A 164 18.44 -0.94 -4.87
C VAL A 164 17.87 -0.92 -3.44
N SER A 165 16.58 -0.62 -3.26
CA SER A 165 15.99 -0.47 -1.91
C SER A 165 15.44 -1.77 -1.31
N VAL A 166 15.43 -2.89 -2.04
CA VAL A 166 14.95 -4.21 -1.55
C VAL A 166 16.07 -5.10 -0.98
N HIS A 167 17.34 -4.66 -1.06
CA HIS A 167 18.47 -5.48 -0.59
C HIS A 167 19.45 -4.72 0.31
N GLN A 168 18.96 -4.18 1.42
CA GLN A 168 19.81 -3.89 2.58
C GLN A 168 19.30 -4.66 3.80
N PRO A 169 19.99 -5.76 4.20
CA PRO A 169 19.69 -6.46 5.44
C PRO A 169 20.03 -5.55 6.63
N ARG A 170 19.05 -5.43 7.51
CA ARG A 170 19.14 -4.74 8.80
C ARG A 170 20.11 -5.51 9.70
N ILE A 171 21.30 -4.96 9.93
CA ILE A 171 22.20 -5.27 11.06
C ILE A 171 22.79 -3.96 11.60
#